data_AF-A0A9D7R7M0-F1
#
_entry.id   AF-A0A9D7R7M0-F1
#
_cell.length_a   1.000
_cell.length_b   1.000
_cell.length_c   1.000
_cell.angle_alpha   90.00
_cell.angle_beta   90.00
_cell.angle_gamma   90.00
#
_symmetry.space_group_name_H-M   'P 1'
#
loop_
_entity.id
_entity.type
_entity.pdbx_description
1 polymer ?
#
loop_
_entity_poly.entity_id
_entity_poly.type
_entity_poly.pdbx_seq_one_letter_code
_entity_poly.pdbx_strand_id
1 'polypeptide(L)'
;MSEPPAGMLAVPAGDFLGGTLRERRSLDAFWIDRTPVTNREFAIYARATGARAPSYFAEPGFLDRKGDHPVVGVSLFQALAYALWAGKDLPTEEEWEKACRGTDGRRYPWGARFDPSLCNTAVSDRRDTTPVAAFPGGASPYGVLDLCGNCWEWTRTTAPEDERLALVKGGSWFDPPGVARGDGRFTARPNFVSATLGFRCVWRPGTPFRTIPGSFRYAYVPPTPKRRPLQESPGEWADLIADVEGRELDLSSLGDEGSLLREWDVDAALAAAEAVLGSDEDELRTKELEALLAEAEQAFREGRGLAAEKALERYAARGGTDVRARELTLRLGSGELALRSFAPAFSAARVGPWTLLALVLVNLVLLVVQWLL
;
A
#
# COMPACT_ATOMS: atom_id res chain seq x y z
N MET A 1 20.77 8.46 -23.32
CA MET A 1 19.95 7.46 -22.62
C MET A 1 19.82 7.94 -21.19
N SER A 2 18.61 8.06 -20.65
CA SER A 2 18.41 8.49 -19.26
C SER A 2 19.03 7.47 -18.30
N GLU A 3 19.70 7.96 -17.25
CA GLU A 3 20.22 7.14 -16.16
C GLU A 3 19.12 6.87 -15.11
N PRO A 4 19.19 5.74 -14.38
CA PRO A 4 18.26 5.48 -13.28
C PRO A 4 18.42 6.53 -12.16
N PRO A 5 17.32 6.89 -11.45
CA PRO A 5 17.42 7.71 -10.26
C PRO A 5 18.39 7.13 -9.21
N ALA A 6 19.07 8.01 -8.48
CA ALA A 6 20.04 7.62 -7.45
C ALA A 6 19.41 6.68 -6.41
N GLY A 7 20.20 5.72 -5.93
CA GLY A 7 19.79 4.78 -4.87
C GLY A 7 19.02 3.54 -5.33
N MET A 8 18.71 3.42 -6.64
CA MET A 8 18.08 2.21 -7.19
C MET A 8 19.09 1.11 -7.55
N LEU A 9 18.65 -0.14 -7.44
CA LEU A 9 19.42 -1.33 -7.75
C LEU A 9 18.95 -1.96 -9.06
N ALA A 10 19.89 -2.38 -9.90
CA ALA A 10 19.59 -3.02 -11.17
C ALA A 10 19.13 -4.48 -10.98
N VAL A 11 18.03 -4.85 -11.62
CA VAL A 11 17.56 -6.23 -11.77
C VAL A 11 17.72 -6.60 -13.25
N PRO A 12 18.59 -7.58 -13.59
CA PRO A 12 18.89 -7.90 -14.97
C PRO A 12 17.69 -8.50 -15.71
N ALA A 13 17.66 -8.29 -17.03
CA ALA A 13 16.70 -8.95 -17.91
C ALA A 13 16.83 -10.48 -17.83
N GLY A 14 15.75 -11.18 -18.17
CA GLY A 14 15.74 -12.63 -18.35
C GLY A 14 14.72 -13.37 -17.50
N ASP A 15 14.82 -14.69 -17.54
CA ASP A 15 13.83 -15.60 -16.99
C ASP A 15 13.88 -15.69 -15.46
N PHE A 16 12.72 -15.89 -14.85
CA PHE A 16 12.57 -16.19 -13.44
C PHE A 16 11.36 -17.10 -13.19
N LEU A 17 11.32 -17.71 -12.00
CA LEU A 17 10.20 -18.55 -11.56
C LEU A 17 9.22 -17.72 -10.72
N GLY A 18 8.12 -17.30 -11.35
CA GLY A 18 7.09 -16.44 -10.75
C GLY A 18 5.86 -17.18 -10.24
N GLY A 19 5.20 -16.58 -9.26
CA GLY A 19 4.01 -17.08 -8.59
C GLY A 19 4.27 -18.29 -7.68
N THR A 20 3.20 -18.72 -7.00
CA THR A 20 3.21 -19.90 -6.12
C THR A 20 3.58 -21.18 -6.88
N LEU A 21 3.16 -21.30 -8.14
CA LEU A 21 3.41 -22.46 -9.00
C LEU A 21 4.80 -22.45 -9.66
N ARG A 22 5.61 -21.41 -9.43
CA ARG A 22 6.97 -21.26 -10.00
C ARG A 22 6.97 -21.38 -11.53
N GLU A 23 6.04 -20.69 -12.17
CA GLU A 23 5.94 -20.64 -13.62
C GLU A 23 7.08 -19.81 -14.20
N ARG A 24 7.66 -20.28 -15.31
CA ARG A 24 8.70 -19.51 -16.00
C ARG A 24 8.07 -18.27 -16.63
N ARG A 25 8.60 -17.11 -16.27
CA ARG A 25 8.26 -15.79 -16.84
C ARG A 25 9.54 -15.08 -17.22
N SER A 26 9.45 -14.10 -18.12
CA SER A 26 10.60 -13.30 -18.55
C SER A 26 10.28 -11.82 -18.39
N LEU A 27 11.27 -11.04 -17.96
CA LEU A 27 11.17 -9.59 -17.79
C LEU A 27 12.38 -8.93 -18.42
N ASP A 28 12.18 -7.73 -18.96
CA ASP A 28 13.27 -6.82 -19.31
C ASP A 28 14.05 -6.38 -18.06
N ALA A 29 15.19 -5.73 -18.29
CA ALA A 29 15.96 -5.14 -17.21
C ALA A 29 15.22 -3.93 -16.64
N PHE A 30 15.23 -3.79 -15.31
CA PHE A 30 14.65 -2.66 -14.60
C PHE A 30 15.49 -2.32 -13.37
N TRP A 31 15.19 -1.18 -12.77
CA TRP A 31 15.79 -0.70 -11.54
C TRP A 31 14.70 -0.62 -10.48
N ILE A 32 15.05 -0.92 -9.24
CA ILE A 32 14.11 -0.89 -8.11
C ILE A 32 14.74 -0.19 -6.91
N ASP A 33 13.95 0.55 -6.14
CA ASP A 33 14.43 1.15 -4.90
C ASP A 33 14.97 0.06 -3.96
N ARG A 34 16.14 0.33 -3.37
CA ARG A 34 16.78 -0.58 -2.41
C ARG A 34 15.87 -0.86 -1.21
N THR A 35 15.12 0.13 -0.77
CA THR A 35 14.20 0.09 0.39
C THR A 35 12.83 0.64 0.01
N PRO A 36 11.79 0.42 0.82
CA PRO A 36 10.54 1.18 0.70
C PRO A 36 10.77 2.69 0.80
N VAL A 37 9.85 3.48 0.23
CA VAL A 37 9.86 4.93 0.37
C VAL A 37 9.68 5.29 1.84
N THR A 38 10.52 6.18 2.34
CA THR A 38 10.55 6.61 3.74
C THR A 38 9.57 7.75 4.00
N ASN A 39 9.23 7.95 5.28
CA ASN A 39 8.45 9.11 5.70
C ASN A 39 9.12 10.43 5.33
N ARG A 40 10.45 10.52 5.43
CA ARG A 40 11.20 11.73 5.08
C ARG A 40 11.11 12.03 3.59
N GLU A 41 11.28 11.02 2.74
CA GLU A 41 11.13 11.17 1.28
C GLU A 41 9.71 11.58 0.89
N PHE A 42 8.69 10.94 1.46
CA PHE A 42 7.30 11.31 1.19
C PHE A 42 6.96 12.72 1.70
N ALA A 43 7.55 13.16 2.82
CA ALA A 43 7.39 14.52 3.33
C ALA A 43 7.98 15.57 2.39
N ILE A 44 9.13 15.28 1.74
CA ILE A 44 9.71 16.15 0.70
C ILE A 44 8.73 16.29 -0.47
N TYR A 45 8.20 15.16 -0.97
CA TYR A 45 7.17 15.16 -2.01
C TYR A 45 5.94 16.00 -1.62
N ALA A 46 5.38 15.77 -0.43
CA ALA A 46 4.18 16.46 0.03
C ALA A 46 4.39 17.97 0.15
N ARG A 47 5.57 18.40 0.61
CA ARG A 47 5.93 19.82 0.67
C ARG A 47 6.13 20.44 -0.72
N ALA A 48 6.81 19.73 -1.62
CA ALA A 48 7.10 20.22 -2.96
C ALA A 48 5.85 20.37 -3.84
N THR A 49 4.84 19.53 -3.62
CA THR A 49 3.64 19.45 -4.48
C THR A 49 2.36 20.00 -3.84
N GLY A 50 2.37 20.21 -2.52
CA GLY A 50 1.15 20.49 -1.75
C GLY A 50 0.25 19.26 -1.57
N ALA A 51 0.72 18.06 -1.90
CA ALA A 51 -0.03 16.82 -1.72
C ALA A 51 -0.34 16.56 -0.24
N ARG A 52 -1.47 15.89 0.02
CA ARG A 52 -1.89 15.53 1.38
C ARG A 52 -0.92 14.50 1.96
N ALA A 53 -0.21 14.91 3.02
CA ALA A 53 0.59 14.03 3.85
C ALA A 53 -0.29 13.14 4.75
N PRO A 54 0.21 11.96 5.17
CA PRO A 54 -0.45 11.16 6.20
C PRO A 54 -0.68 11.98 7.49
N SER A 55 -1.82 11.79 8.15
CA SER A 55 -2.22 12.63 9.31
C SER A 55 -1.24 12.56 10.47
N TYR A 56 -0.55 11.42 10.65
CA TYR A 56 0.42 11.23 11.71
C TYR A 56 1.70 12.07 11.53
N PHE A 57 1.95 12.67 10.36
CA PHE A 57 3.03 13.66 10.20
C PHE A 57 2.79 14.95 11.00
N ALA A 58 1.55 15.22 11.40
CA ALA A 58 1.21 16.37 12.23
C ALA A 58 1.62 16.19 13.71
N GLU A 59 1.97 14.97 14.13
CA GLU A 59 2.48 14.71 15.47
C GLU A 59 3.86 15.40 15.63
N PRO A 60 4.05 16.25 16.67
CA PRO A 60 5.33 16.92 16.90
C PRO A 60 6.51 15.94 16.99
N GLY A 61 7.60 16.25 16.29
CA GLY A 61 8.81 15.42 16.27
C GLY A 61 8.64 14.04 15.61
N PHE A 62 7.56 13.80 14.84
CA PHE A 62 7.35 12.53 14.16
C PHE A 62 8.47 12.21 13.17
N LEU A 63 8.83 13.16 12.30
CA LEU A 63 9.86 12.95 11.27
C LEU A 63 11.27 12.81 11.86
N ASP A 64 11.50 13.31 13.07
CA ASP A 64 12.78 13.11 13.78
C ASP A 64 12.89 11.68 14.30
N ARG A 65 11.78 11.12 14.80
CA ARG A 65 11.75 9.75 15.34
C ARG A 65 11.58 8.67 14.27
N LYS A 66 10.82 8.96 13.21
CA LYS A 66 10.38 7.98 12.21
C LYS A 66 10.63 8.42 10.76
N GLY A 67 11.49 9.41 10.54
CA GLY A 67 11.84 9.87 9.19
C GLY A 67 12.37 8.75 8.30
N ASP A 68 13.15 7.82 8.86
CA ASP A 68 13.75 6.68 8.17
C ASP A 68 12.88 5.41 8.18
N HIS A 69 11.66 5.47 8.70
CA HIS A 69 10.70 4.37 8.60
C HIS A 69 9.96 4.43 7.26
N PRO A 70 9.45 3.29 6.74
CA PRO A 70 8.61 3.29 5.54
C PRO A 70 7.38 4.18 5.74
N VAL A 71 7.01 4.93 4.70
CA VAL A 71 5.73 5.63 4.67
C VAL A 71 4.61 4.61 4.53
N VAL A 72 3.63 4.70 5.41
CA VAL A 72 2.45 3.82 5.44
C VAL A 72 1.15 4.63 5.49
N GLY A 73 0.00 4.00 5.32
CA GLY A 73 -1.29 4.70 5.32
C GLY A 73 -1.46 5.56 4.06
N VAL A 74 -0.83 5.15 2.96
CA VAL A 74 -0.94 5.79 1.65
C VAL A 74 -1.71 4.89 0.68
N SER A 75 -2.55 5.50 -0.13
CA SER A 75 -3.31 4.80 -1.16
C SER A 75 -2.44 4.51 -2.38
N LEU A 76 -2.91 3.62 -3.27
CA LEU A 76 -2.25 3.37 -4.55
C LEU A 76 -2.08 4.66 -5.35
N PHE A 77 -3.07 5.56 -5.29
CA PHE A 77 -3.03 6.85 -5.98
C PHE A 77 -1.94 7.78 -5.43
N GLN A 78 -1.76 7.82 -4.10
CA GLN A 78 -0.69 8.59 -3.48
C GLN A 78 0.69 8.00 -3.82
N ALA A 79 0.80 6.67 -3.84
CA ALA A 79 2.02 5.98 -4.23
C ALA A 79 2.39 6.25 -5.71
N LEU A 80 1.43 6.17 -6.63
CA LEU A 80 1.64 6.53 -8.04
C LEU A 80 2.04 8.00 -8.20
N ALA A 81 1.34 8.92 -7.53
CA ALA A 81 1.64 10.35 -7.64
C ALA A 81 3.05 10.68 -7.14
N TYR A 82 3.49 10.06 -6.04
CA TYR A 82 4.88 10.14 -5.58
C TYR A 82 5.83 9.57 -6.63
N ALA A 83 5.56 8.36 -7.15
CA ALA A 83 6.46 7.70 -8.09
C ALA A 83 6.66 8.56 -9.35
N LEU A 84 5.57 9.11 -9.91
CA LEU A 84 5.61 9.99 -11.07
C LEU A 84 6.38 11.28 -10.79
N TRP A 85 6.14 11.92 -9.64
CA TRP A 85 6.89 13.12 -9.22
C TRP A 85 8.39 12.83 -9.09
N ALA A 86 8.75 11.65 -8.59
CA ALA A 86 10.14 11.22 -8.43
C ALA A 86 10.80 10.75 -9.74
N GLY A 87 10.09 10.80 -10.88
CA GLY A 87 10.60 10.30 -12.17
C GLY A 87 10.71 8.76 -12.21
N LYS A 88 9.87 8.08 -11.45
CA LYS A 88 9.84 6.62 -11.25
C LYS A 88 8.43 6.08 -11.61
N ASP A 89 8.21 4.80 -11.35
CA ASP A 89 6.91 4.11 -11.47
C ASP A 89 6.74 3.13 -10.30
N LEU A 90 5.56 2.53 -10.14
CA LEU A 90 5.37 1.40 -9.23
C LEU A 90 5.76 0.07 -9.90
N PRO A 91 6.26 -0.90 -9.11
CA PRO A 91 6.56 -2.23 -9.63
C PRO A 91 5.29 -2.93 -10.13
N THR A 92 5.43 -3.79 -11.13
CA THR A 92 4.46 -4.88 -11.32
C THR A 92 4.66 -5.96 -10.26
N GLU A 93 3.71 -6.89 -10.14
CA GLU A 93 3.84 -8.04 -9.25
C GLU A 93 5.08 -8.85 -9.61
N GLU A 94 5.29 -9.08 -10.91
CA GLU A 94 6.42 -9.84 -11.43
C GLU A 94 7.76 -9.17 -11.16
N GLU A 95 7.85 -7.85 -11.31
CA GLU A 95 9.09 -7.10 -11.02
C GLU A 95 9.43 -7.17 -9.54
N TRP A 96 8.43 -6.92 -8.68
CA TRP A 96 8.60 -7.02 -7.24
C TRP A 96 9.04 -8.44 -6.86
N GLU A 97 8.39 -9.45 -7.44
CA GLU A 97 8.64 -10.85 -7.12
C GLU A 97 10.01 -11.32 -7.61
N LYS A 98 10.41 -10.94 -8.83
CA LYS A 98 11.77 -11.19 -9.33
C LYS A 98 12.79 -10.51 -8.42
N ALA A 99 12.58 -9.24 -8.07
CA ALA A 99 13.46 -8.51 -7.16
C ALA A 99 13.62 -9.19 -5.79
N CYS A 100 12.55 -9.82 -5.29
CA CYS A 100 12.55 -10.59 -4.04
C CYS A 100 13.23 -11.94 -4.18
N ARG A 101 12.88 -12.72 -5.20
CA ARG A 101 13.16 -14.16 -5.26
C ARG A 101 14.33 -14.52 -6.19
N GLY A 102 14.91 -13.56 -6.90
CA GLY A 102 15.89 -13.87 -7.94
C GLY A 102 15.27 -14.69 -9.06
N THR A 103 16.03 -15.64 -9.60
CA THR A 103 15.59 -16.49 -10.73
C THR A 103 15.11 -17.88 -10.30
N ASP A 104 15.33 -18.28 -9.04
CA ASP A 104 15.15 -19.65 -8.54
C ASP A 104 13.82 -19.89 -7.80
N GLY A 105 13.00 -18.85 -7.62
CA GLY A 105 11.71 -18.96 -6.94
C GLY A 105 11.83 -19.33 -5.45
N ARG A 106 12.92 -18.90 -4.79
CA ARG A 106 13.10 -19.02 -3.32
C ARG A 106 11.93 -18.42 -2.56
N ARG A 107 11.65 -18.96 -1.36
CA ARG A 107 10.49 -18.57 -0.56
C ARG A 107 10.66 -17.18 0.07
N TYR A 108 11.84 -16.88 0.58
CA TYR A 108 12.22 -15.61 1.21
C TYR A 108 13.41 -15.02 0.46
N PRO A 109 13.69 -13.71 0.56
CA PRO A 109 14.80 -13.07 -0.16
C PRO A 109 16.14 -13.79 0.03
N TRP A 110 16.41 -14.26 1.24
CA TRP A 110 17.63 -14.96 1.63
C TRP A 110 17.60 -16.49 1.40
N GLY A 111 16.46 -17.08 1.04
CA GLY A 111 16.39 -18.52 0.74
C GLY A 111 15.09 -19.22 1.11
N ALA A 112 15.18 -20.51 1.44
CA ALA A 112 13.99 -21.35 1.63
C ALA A 112 13.43 -21.34 3.06
N ARG A 113 14.29 -21.14 4.07
CA ARG A 113 13.92 -21.19 5.49
C ARG A 113 13.70 -19.79 6.03
N PHE A 114 12.63 -19.63 6.79
CA PHE A 114 12.37 -18.37 7.48
C PHE A 114 13.41 -18.15 8.58
N ASP A 115 13.84 -16.91 8.75
CA ASP A 115 14.74 -16.47 9.82
C ASP A 115 14.22 -15.14 10.39
N PRO A 116 13.77 -15.11 11.67
CA PRO A 116 13.23 -13.89 12.29
C PRO A 116 14.29 -12.81 12.53
N SER A 117 15.58 -13.13 12.42
CA SER A 117 16.67 -12.14 12.55
C SER A 117 16.89 -11.33 11.27
N LEU A 118 16.26 -11.71 10.15
CA LEU A 118 16.49 -11.11 8.83
C LEU A 118 15.34 -10.22 8.35
N CYS A 119 14.29 -10.03 9.15
CA CYS A 119 13.14 -9.20 8.79
C CYS A 119 12.30 -8.75 9.99
N ASN A 120 11.40 -7.80 9.75
CA ASN A 120 10.39 -7.38 10.71
C ASN A 120 9.02 -7.96 10.35
N THR A 121 8.61 -9.02 11.05
CA THR A 121 7.27 -9.64 10.92
C THR A 121 6.64 -9.78 12.31
N ALA A 122 5.43 -10.35 12.42
CA ALA A 122 4.72 -10.53 13.69
C ALA A 122 5.57 -11.25 14.76
N VAL A 123 6.42 -12.18 14.34
CA VAL A 123 7.27 -12.97 15.26
C VAL A 123 8.52 -12.23 15.73
N SER A 124 8.78 -11.03 15.21
CA SER A 124 9.87 -10.18 15.68
C SER A 124 9.49 -9.33 16.91
N ASP A 125 8.20 -9.32 17.28
CA ASP A 125 7.59 -8.62 18.43
C ASP A 125 7.90 -7.10 18.51
N ARG A 126 8.26 -6.48 17.37
CA ARG A 126 8.48 -5.02 17.30
C ARG A 126 7.19 -4.21 17.31
N ARG A 127 6.08 -4.82 16.86
CA ARG A 127 4.71 -4.25 16.86
C ARG A 127 4.57 -2.89 16.14
N ASP A 128 5.52 -2.60 15.26
CA ASP A 128 5.60 -1.39 14.47
C ASP A 128 6.59 -1.61 13.32
N THR A 129 6.58 -0.69 12.37
CA THR A 129 7.64 -0.56 11.36
C THR A 129 9.01 -0.36 12.01
N THR A 130 10.05 -0.80 11.33
CA THR A 130 11.45 -0.46 11.65
C THR A 130 11.98 0.57 10.66
N PRO A 131 13.07 1.29 11.00
CA PRO A 131 13.83 2.01 9.99
C PRO A 131 14.14 1.09 8.81
N VAL A 132 14.07 1.64 7.60
CA VAL A 132 14.44 0.91 6.40
C VAL A 132 15.89 0.44 6.52
N ALA A 133 16.19 -0.71 5.90
CA ALA A 133 17.52 -1.33 5.95
C ALA A 133 18.01 -1.76 7.36
N ALA A 134 17.12 -1.82 8.37
CA ALA A 134 17.47 -2.34 9.70
C ALA A 134 17.94 -3.81 9.70
N PHE A 135 17.61 -4.57 8.65
CA PHE A 135 17.97 -5.98 8.49
C PHE A 135 18.81 -6.19 7.23
N PRO A 136 20.10 -5.81 7.23
CA PRO A 136 20.94 -5.93 6.04
C PRO A 136 21.14 -7.39 5.58
N GLY A 137 21.10 -8.35 6.51
CA GLY A 137 21.13 -9.78 6.18
C GLY A 137 19.88 -10.30 5.48
N GLY A 138 18.78 -9.52 5.48
CA GLY A 138 17.52 -9.83 4.79
C GLY A 138 17.52 -9.50 3.30
N ALA A 139 18.65 -9.10 2.74
CA ALA A 139 18.76 -8.73 1.34
C ALA A 139 18.38 -9.85 0.37
N SER A 140 17.73 -9.47 -0.73
CA SER A 140 17.50 -10.35 -1.88
C SER A 140 18.80 -10.63 -2.66
N PRO A 141 18.79 -11.55 -3.65
CA PRO A 141 19.94 -11.77 -4.54
C PRO A 141 20.46 -10.52 -5.24
N TYR A 142 19.62 -9.50 -5.39
CA TYR A 142 19.94 -8.25 -6.05
C TYR A 142 20.28 -7.13 -5.04
N GLY A 143 20.35 -7.43 -3.74
CA GLY A 143 20.67 -6.46 -2.69
C GLY A 143 19.49 -5.63 -2.19
N VAL A 144 18.27 -5.94 -2.64
CA VAL A 144 17.05 -5.22 -2.26
C VAL A 144 16.61 -5.64 -0.86
N LEU A 145 16.30 -4.67 0.00
CA LEU A 145 16.01 -4.84 1.42
C LEU A 145 14.51 -4.73 1.70
N ASP A 146 14.09 -5.28 2.83
CA ASP A 146 12.73 -5.20 3.38
C ASP A 146 11.65 -5.77 2.44
N LEU A 147 12.00 -6.75 1.58
CA LEU A 147 11.04 -7.49 0.72
C LEU A 147 10.33 -8.65 1.45
N CYS A 148 10.41 -8.67 2.78
CA CYS A 148 9.75 -9.62 3.68
C CYS A 148 9.41 -8.86 4.96
N GLY A 149 8.13 -8.58 5.19
CA GLY A 149 7.69 -7.82 6.35
C GLY A 149 7.96 -6.31 6.25
N ASN A 150 8.09 -5.66 7.40
CA ASN A 150 8.08 -4.22 7.62
C ASN A 150 6.77 -3.58 7.16
N CYS A 151 6.53 -3.45 5.86
CA CYS A 151 5.25 -2.99 5.33
C CYS A 151 4.88 -3.77 4.06
N TRP A 152 3.58 -3.94 3.85
CA TRP A 152 3.06 -4.28 2.54
C TRP A 152 3.40 -3.18 1.54
N GLU A 153 3.49 -3.56 0.27
CA GLU A 153 3.87 -2.64 -0.79
C GLU A 153 2.91 -2.70 -1.98
N TRP A 154 2.42 -1.52 -2.37
CA TRP A 154 1.64 -1.34 -3.60
C TRP A 154 2.41 -1.77 -4.84
N THR A 155 1.72 -2.52 -5.71
CA THR A 155 2.12 -2.74 -7.10
C THR A 155 1.09 -2.08 -8.03
N ARG A 156 1.47 -1.79 -9.27
CA ARG A 156 0.51 -1.31 -10.30
C ARG A 156 -0.26 -2.44 -10.99
N THR A 157 -0.16 -3.68 -10.49
CA THR A 157 -0.80 -4.85 -11.10
C THR A 157 -2.22 -5.00 -10.59
N THR A 158 -3.17 -5.12 -11.50
CA THR A 158 -4.56 -5.43 -11.15
C THR A 158 -4.71 -6.88 -10.72
N ALA A 159 -5.62 -7.13 -9.78
CA ALA A 159 -5.93 -8.49 -9.37
C ALA A 159 -6.64 -9.23 -10.53
N PRO A 160 -6.23 -10.46 -10.88
CA PRO A 160 -6.87 -11.22 -11.96
C PRO A 160 -8.33 -11.59 -11.67
N GLU A 161 -8.71 -11.65 -10.40
CA GLU A 161 -10.08 -11.94 -9.95
C GLU A 161 -11.02 -10.73 -9.99
N ASP A 162 -10.49 -9.51 -9.91
CA ASP A 162 -11.26 -8.26 -9.93
C ASP A 162 -10.35 -7.09 -10.35
N GLU A 163 -10.60 -6.55 -11.54
CA GLU A 163 -9.85 -5.43 -12.12
C GLU A 163 -9.93 -4.14 -11.28
N ARG A 164 -10.87 -4.05 -10.34
CA ARG A 164 -11.02 -2.93 -9.39
C ARG A 164 -10.07 -3.02 -8.21
N LEU A 165 -9.34 -4.13 -8.07
CA LEU A 165 -8.38 -4.37 -7.00
C LEU A 165 -6.97 -4.36 -7.57
N ALA A 166 -6.01 -3.94 -6.73
CA ALA A 166 -4.59 -4.01 -7.03
C ALA A 166 -3.90 -5.04 -6.13
N LEU A 167 -2.85 -5.65 -6.66
CA LEU A 167 -1.99 -6.58 -5.94
C LEU A 167 -0.97 -5.83 -5.08
N VAL A 168 -0.71 -6.39 -3.91
CA VAL A 168 0.13 -5.84 -2.87
C VAL A 168 0.97 -6.96 -2.27
N LYS A 169 2.25 -6.69 -2.04
CA LYS A 169 3.29 -7.71 -1.83
C LYS A 169 4.09 -7.48 -0.54
N GLY A 170 4.76 -8.53 -0.05
CA GLY A 170 5.79 -8.45 0.99
C GLY A 170 5.39 -8.82 2.42
N GLY A 171 4.12 -8.67 2.81
CA GLY A 171 3.73 -8.78 4.22
C GLY A 171 4.18 -7.58 5.05
N SER A 172 3.68 -7.42 6.26
CA SER A 172 4.05 -6.33 7.16
C SER A 172 4.64 -6.82 8.49
N TRP A 173 5.05 -5.86 9.33
CA TRP A 173 5.43 -6.10 10.73
C TRP A 173 4.35 -6.82 11.56
N PHE A 174 3.09 -6.79 11.11
CA PHE A 174 1.95 -7.43 11.78
C PHE A 174 1.65 -8.84 11.24
N ASP A 175 2.20 -9.21 10.09
CA ASP A 175 1.85 -10.45 9.41
C ASP A 175 2.74 -11.62 9.84
N PRO A 176 2.20 -12.85 9.86
CA PRO A 176 3.00 -14.03 10.14
C PRO A 176 3.97 -14.34 8.99
N PRO A 177 5.07 -15.06 9.25
CA PRO A 177 6.08 -15.44 8.25
C PRO A 177 5.55 -16.16 7.01
N GLY A 178 4.40 -16.84 7.10
CA GLY A 178 3.77 -17.53 5.97
C GLY A 178 3.13 -16.59 4.94
N VAL A 179 2.81 -15.36 5.36
CA VAL A 179 2.24 -14.29 4.53
C VAL A 179 3.35 -13.45 3.92
N ALA A 180 4.40 -13.14 4.69
CA ALA A 180 5.56 -12.33 4.27
C ALA A 180 6.57 -13.05 3.34
N ARG A 181 6.14 -14.07 2.60
CA ARG A 181 6.97 -14.78 1.60
C ARG A 181 6.95 -14.06 0.25
N GLY A 182 7.95 -14.30 -0.61
CA GLY A 182 8.09 -13.56 -1.87
C GLY A 182 6.93 -13.74 -2.88
N ASP A 183 6.24 -14.87 -2.84
CA ASP A 183 5.01 -15.15 -3.61
C ASP A 183 3.73 -14.77 -2.86
N GLY A 184 3.85 -14.31 -1.61
CA GLY A 184 2.75 -13.84 -0.80
C GLY A 184 2.19 -12.55 -1.37
N ARG A 185 0.86 -12.50 -1.52
CA ARG A 185 0.12 -11.33 -1.99
C ARG A 185 -1.19 -11.21 -1.22
N PHE A 186 -1.71 -10.00 -1.19
CA PHE A 186 -3.13 -9.76 -0.96
C PHE A 186 -3.67 -8.84 -2.04
N THR A 187 -4.98 -8.59 -2.00
CA THR A 187 -5.66 -7.65 -2.89
C THR A 187 -6.22 -6.50 -2.09
N ALA A 188 -6.08 -5.28 -2.59
CA ALA A 188 -6.66 -4.11 -1.96
C ALA A 188 -7.30 -3.18 -2.99
N ARG A 189 -8.34 -2.46 -2.57
CA ARG A 189 -8.89 -1.37 -3.40
C ARG A 189 -7.86 -0.26 -3.53
N PRO A 190 -7.74 0.41 -4.68
CA PRO A 190 -6.78 1.49 -4.89
C PRO A 190 -6.83 2.62 -3.86
N ASN A 191 -8.01 2.92 -3.30
CA ASN A 191 -8.20 3.94 -2.26
C ASN A 191 -7.99 3.43 -0.83
N PHE A 192 -7.71 2.14 -0.64
CA PHE A 192 -7.45 1.55 0.67
C PHE A 192 -6.18 2.17 1.27
N VAL A 193 -6.22 2.43 2.57
CA VAL A 193 -5.07 2.89 3.34
C VAL A 193 -4.97 2.05 4.61
N SER A 194 -3.76 1.67 4.99
CA SER A 194 -3.50 0.89 6.20
C SER A 194 -2.18 1.32 6.83
N ALA A 195 -2.11 1.30 8.16
CA ALA A 195 -0.88 1.54 8.93
C ALA A 195 0.23 0.50 8.66
N THR A 196 -0.06 -0.53 7.86
CA THR A 196 0.88 -1.57 7.44
C THR A 196 1.22 -1.52 5.96
N LEU A 197 0.64 -0.58 5.19
CA LEU A 197 0.72 -0.54 3.73
C LEU A 197 1.41 0.73 3.23
N GLY A 198 2.57 0.53 2.61
CA GLY A 198 3.40 1.52 1.96
C GLY A 198 3.68 1.13 0.51
N PHE A 199 4.86 1.49 0.00
CA PHE A 199 5.27 1.20 -1.37
C PHE A 199 6.78 1.40 -1.57
N ARG A 200 7.26 0.89 -2.71
CA ARG A 200 8.57 1.22 -3.28
C ARG A 200 8.40 1.50 -4.77
N CYS A 201 9.41 2.10 -5.40
CA CYS A 201 9.33 2.43 -6.81
C CYS A 201 10.32 1.61 -7.66
N VAL A 202 10.05 1.60 -8.97
CA VAL A 202 10.92 1.07 -10.02
C VAL A 202 11.18 2.12 -11.08
N TRP A 203 12.18 1.87 -11.92
CA TRP A 203 12.47 2.66 -13.11
C TRP A 203 12.87 1.73 -14.26
N ARG A 204 12.48 2.07 -15.49
CA ARG A 204 12.85 1.32 -16.69
C ARG A 204 13.37 2.26 -17.78
N PRO A 205 14.42 1.88 -18.54
CA PRO A 205 14.96 2.69 -19.63
C PRO A 205 13.89 2.94 -20.69
N GLY A 206 13.82 4.18 -21.16
CA GLY A 206 12.92 4.52 -22.27
C GLY A 206 11.44 4.42 -21.94
N THR A 207 11.05 4.32 -20.66
CA THR A 207 9.69 4.65 -20.22
C THR A 207 9.53 6.15 -20.51
N PRO A 208 8.81 6.58 -21.56
CA PRO A 208 8.39 7.97 -21.61
C PRO A 208 7.55 8.20 -20.35
N PHE A 209 7.35 9.43 -19.91
CA PHE A 209 6.24 9.76 -19.01
C PHE A 209 4.93 9.37 -19.72
N ARG A 210 4.59 8.08 -19.78
CA ARG A 210 3.42 7.58 -20.46
C ARG A 210 2.28 7.91 -19.53
N THR A 211 1.40 8.77 -20.06
CA THR A 211 -0.03 8.74 -19.77
C THR A 211 -0.44 7.29 -19.46
N ILE A 212 -1.02 7.15 -18.27
CA ILE A 212 -1.54 5.92 -17.68
C ILE A 212 -2.14 5.03 -18.79
N PRO A 213 -1.65 3.78 -18.99
CA PRO A 213 -2.20 2.88 -20.00
C PRO A 213 -3.72 2.77 -19.91
N GLY A 214 -4.38 2.76 -21.08
CA GLY A 214 -5.81 2.97 -21.29
C GLY A 214 -6.81 2.00 -20.63
N SER A 215 -6.42 1.23 -19.62
CA SER A 215 -7.35 0.53 -18.72
C SER A 215 -7.67 1.32 -17.44
N PHE A 216 -6.91 2.37 -17.13
CA PHE A 216 -7.24 3.32 -16.05
C PHE A 216 -7.32 4.73 -16.62
N ARG A 217 -8.49 5.12 -17.15
CA ARG A 217 -8.80 6.53 -17.34
C ARG A 217 -9.08 7.16 -15.97
N TYR A 218 -8.08 7.74 -15.33
CA TYR A 218 -8.32 8.82 -14.38
C TYR A 218 -7.35 9.96 -14.67
N ALA A 219 -7.94 11.12 -14.97
CA ALA A 219 -7.21 12.37 -15.07
C ALA A 219 -6.52 12.61 -13.73
N TYR A 220 -5.19 12.52 -13.72
CA TYR A 220 -4.41 13.18 -12.70
C TYR A 220 -4.71 14.68 -12.81
N VAL A 221 -5.54 15.20 -11.90
CA VAL A 221 -5.68 16.64 -11.70
C VAL A 221 -4.57 17.01 -10.72
N PRO A 222 -3.45 17.63 -11.16
CA PRO A 222 -2.48 18.15 -10.23
C PRO A 222 -3.19 19.09 -9.26
N PRO A 223 -2.88 19.06 -7.94
CA PRO A 223 -3.39 20.07 -7.05
C PRO A 223 -3.02 21.44 -7.62
N THR A 224 -4.03 22.25 -7.94
CA THR A 224 -3.79 23.66 -8.26
C THR A 224 -3.04 24.25 -7.08
N PRO A 225 -1.88 24.91 -7.29
CA PRO A 225 -1.15 25.52 -6.19
C PRO A 225 -2.03 26.60 -5.57
N LYS A 226 -2.75 26.25 -4.50
CA LYS A 226 -3.39 27.25 -3.65
C LYS A 226 -2.25 27.96 -2.95
N ARG A 227 -1.87 29.13 -3.48
CA ARG A 227 -1.05 30.12 -2.78
C ARG A 227 -1.70 30.39 -1.44
N ARG A 228 -1.25 29.71 -0.38
CA ARG A 228 -1.36 30.21 0.98
C ARG A 228 0.05 30.57 1.44
N PRO A 229 0.30 31.83 1.80
CA PRO A 229 1.58 32.18 2.40
C PRO A 229 1.67 31.48 3.75
N LEU A 230 2.57 30.51 3.87
CA LEU A 230 3.02 30.05 5.18
C LEU A 230 3.83 31.21 5.78
N GLN A 231 3.33 31.77 6.88
CA GLN A 231 4.05 32.78 7.66
C GLN A 231 5.40 32.20 8.08
N GLU A 232 6.45 32.88 7.64
CA GLU A 232 7.84 32.55 7.87
C GLU A 232 8.23 32.71 9.34
N SER A 233 9.07 31.82 9.84
CA SER A 233 10.10 32.17 10.82
C SER A 233 11.46 32.04 10.10
N PRO A 234 12.12 33.17 9.78
CA PRO A 234 13.34 33.18 8.98
C PRO A 234 14.58 32.94 9.86
N GLY A 235 15.46 32.02 9.48
CA GLY A 235 16.73 31.87 10.21
C GLY A 235 17.78 30.89 9.70
N GLU A 236 17.43 29.74 9.09
CA GLU A 236 18.45 28.66 8.93
C GLU A 236 18.59 28.08 7.53
N TRP A 237 17.89 28.58 6.51
CA TRP A 237 17.70 27.82 5.27
C TRP A 237 18.26 28.46 3.99
N ALA A 238 18.99 29.57 4.09
CA ALA A 238 19.57 30.25 2.92
C ALA A 238 20.58 29.39 2.14
N ASP A 239 21.28 28.48 2.82
CA ASP A 239 22.36 27.70 2.20
C ASP A 239 21.86 26.45 1.44
N LEU A 240 20.64 25.95 1.74
CA LEU A 240 20.07 24.77 1.08
C LEU A 240 19.32 25.13 -0.22
N ILE A 241 18.85 26.38 -0.33
CA ILE A 241 18.12 26.91 -1.49
C ILE A 241 19.08 27.23 -2.66
N ALA A 242 20.32 27.61 -2.35
CA ALA A 242 21.31 28.02 -3.36
C ALA A 242 21.72 26.90 -4.35
N ASP A 243 21.49 25.63 -4.02
CA ASP A 243 21.88 24.49 -4.88
C ASP A 243 20.79 24.11 -5.92
N VAL A 244 19.54 24.58 -5.71
CA VAL A 244 18.40 24.28 -6.60
C VAL A 244 18.11 25.41 -7.58
N GLU A 245 18.45 26.66 -7.25
CA GLU A 245 18.17 27.83 -8.09
C GLU A 245 19.09 27.96 -9.32
N GLY A 246 20.17 27.17 -9.42
CA GLY A 246 21.15 27.25 -10.51
C GLY A 246 20.84 26.44 -11.78
N ARG A 247 19.72 25.69 -11.82
CA ARG A 247 19.38 24.85 -12.99
C ARG A 247 18.20 25.44 -13.75
N GLU A 248 18.48 26.37 -14.67
CA GLU A 248 17.55 26.71 -15.75
C GLU A 248 17.26 25.44 -16.57
N LEU A 249 15.99 25.02 -16.59
CA LEU A 249 15.50 24.01 -17.52
C LEU A 249 15.50 24.62 -18.93
N ASP A 250 16.44 24.20 -19.77
CA ASP A 250 16.47 24.57 -21.18
C ASP A 250 15.29 23.92 -21.93
N LEU A 251 14.26 24.70 -22.20
CA LEU A 251 13.05 24.29 -22.92
C LEU A 251 13.20 24.40 -24.45
N SER A 252 14.36 24.81 -24.96
CA SER A 252 14.58 24.97 -26.40
C SER A 252 14.67 23.65 -27.19
N SER A 253 14.76 22.51 -26.48
CA SER A 253 14.80 21.18 -27.09
C SER A 253 13.41 20.58 -27.35
N LEU A 254 12.32 21.23 -26.93
CA LEU A 254 10.96 20.83 -27.24
C LEU A 254 10.57 21.48 -28.58
N GLY A 255 10.65 20.70 -29.67
CA GLY A 255 10.16 21.10 -30.99
C GLY A 255 8.63 21.30 -31.03
N ASP A 256 8.02 21.10 -32.21
CA ASP A 256 6.62 21.39 -32.54
C ASP A 256 5.51 20.78 -31.64
N GLU A 257 5.88 20.03 -30.60
CA GLU A 257 5.00 19.56 -29.52
C GLU A 257 4.48 20.68 -28.61
N GLY A 258 5.02 21.91 -28.71
CA GLY A 258 4.53 23.10 -27.99
C GLY A 258 3.13 23.59 -28.39
N SER A 259 2.53 23.01 -29.43
CA SER A 259 1.18 23.35 -29.90
C SER A 259 0.06 22.67 -29.10
N LEU A 260 0.32 21.53 -28.45
CA LEU A 260 -0.69 20.74 -27.73
C LEU A 260 -1.01 21.24 -26.31
N LEU A 261 -0.23 22.19 -25.79
CA LEU A 261 -0.44 22.79 -24.46
C LEU A 261 -1.40 23.99 -24.45
N ARG A 262 -1.91 24.43 -25.62
CA ARG A 262 -2.74 25.65 -25.72
C ARG A 262 -4.26 25.41 -25.71
N GLU A 263 -4.73 24.16 -25.74
CA GLU A 263 -6.17 23.84 -25.72
C GLU A 263 -6.53 22.92 -24.54
N TRP A 264 -6.14 23.33 -23.33
CA TRP A 264 -6.71 22.76 -22.11
C TRP A 264 -7.89 23.63 -21.65
N ASP A 265 -9.10 23.12 -21.93
CA ASP A 265 -10.33 23.64 -21.34
C ASP A 265 -10.42 23.17 -19.89
N VAL A 266 -9.93 24.02 -18.99
CA VAL A 266 -9.90 23.80 -17.54
C VAL A 266 -11.31 23.64 -16.98
N ASP A 267 -12.32 24.28 -17.59
CA ASP A 267 -13.71 24.22 -17.15
C ASP A 267 -14.35 22.88 -17.49
N ALA A 268 -14.01 22.30 -18.66
CA ALA A 268 -14.43 20.95 -19.03
C ALA A 268 -13.81 19.86 -18.11
N ALA A 269 -12.55 20.05 -17.69
CA ALA A 269 -11.87 19.13 -16.78
C ALA A 269 -12.44 19.20 -15.34
N LEU A 270 -12.81 20.39 -14.88
CA LEU A 270 -13.50 20.60 -13.60
C LEU A 270 -14.90 20.00 -13.60
N ALA A 271 -15.68 20.20 -14.66
CA ALA A 271 -17.02 19.61 -14.79
C ALA A 271 -16.99 18.07 -14.80
N ALA A 272 -15.97 17.46 -15.42
CA ALA A 272 -15.78 16.01 -15.42
C ALA A 272 -15.34 15.47 -14.04
N ALA A 273 -14.55 16.24 -13.28
CA ALA A 273 -14.13 15.89 -11.93
C ALA A 273 -15.30 16.00 -10.93
N GLU A 274 -16.14 17.03 -11.06
CA GLU A 274 -17.35 17.20 -10.25
C GLU A 274 -18.39 16.11 -10.52
N ALA A 275 -18.52 15.65 -11.78
CA ALA A 275 -19.41 14.54 -12.14
C ALA A 275 -18.97 13.17 -11.58
N VAL A 276 -17.68 12.99 -11.24
CA VAL A 276 -17.11 11.73 -10.72
C VAL A 276 -17.03 11.73 -9.19
N LEU A 277 -16.84 12.90 -8.56
CA LEU A 277 -16.67 13.05 -7.12
C LEU A 277 -17.95 13.44 -6.37
N GLY A 278 -19.07 13.63 -7.07
CA GLY A 278 -20.32 14.11 -6.50
C GLY A 278 -21.53 13.27 -6.90
N SER A 279 -21.55 11.96 -6.64
CA SER A 279 -22.84 11.27 -6.54
C SER A 279 -23.36 11.44 -5.11
N ASP A 280 -24.59 11.99 -4.98
CA ASP A 280 -25.31 12.04 -3.70
C ASP A 280 -25.36 10.66 -3.02
N GLU A 281 -25.24 9.57 -3.80
CA GLU A 281 -25.24 8.19 -3.34
C GLU A 281 -24.01 7.79 -2.50
N ASP A 282 -22.80 8.25 -2.83
CA ASP A 282 -21.59 7.87 -2.06
C ASP A 282 -21.48 8.65 -0.73
N GLU A 283 -21.97 9.89 -0.70
CA GLU A 283 -22.10 10.65 0.55
C GLU A 283 -23.23 10.10 1.43
N LEU A 284 -24.38 9.72 0.83
CA LEU A 284 -25.46 9.03 1.55
C LEU A 284 -24.97 7.72 2.16
N ARG A 285 -24.24 6.92 1.37
CA ARG A 285 -23.72 5.62 1.80
C ARG A 285 -22.74 5.76 2.95
N THR A 286 -21.87 6.77 2.90
CA THR A 286 -20.91 7.04 3.99
C THR A 286 -21.63 7.46 5.26
N LYS A 287 -22.62 8.34 5.17
CA LYS A 287 -23.47 8.74 6.32
C LYS A 287 -24.26 7.57 6.89
N GLU A 288 -24.77 6.67 6.03
CA GLU A 288 -25.52 5.48 6.44
C GLU A 288 -24.61 4.46 7.17
N LEU A 289 -23.38 4.24 6.68
CA LEU A 289 -22.40 3.37 7.33
C LEU A 289 -21.97 3.90 8.71
N GLU A 290 -21.72 5.21 8.84
CA GLU A 290 -21.41 5.83 10.14
C GLU A 290 -22.61 5.77 11.10
N ALA A 291 -23.83 5.95 10.62
CA ALA A 291 -25.04 5.84 11.45
C ALA A 291 -25.23 4.41 11.99
N LEU A 292 -25.04 3.39 11.16
CA LEU A 292 -25.14 1.99 11.57
C LEU A 292 -24.06 1.60 12.58
N LEU A 293 -22.84 2.13 12.42
CA LEU A 293 -21.75 1.90 13.36
C LEU A 293 -22.00 2.60 14.70
N ALA A 294 -22.49 3.84 14.68
CA ALA A 294 -22.87 4.56 15.89
C ALA A 294 -24.03 3.88 16.64
N GLU A 295 -25.03 3.35 15.92
CA GLU A 295 -26.12 2.56 16.47
C GLU A 295 -25.59 1.30 17.20
N ALA A 296 -24.67 0.57 16.55
CA ALA A 296 -24.02 -0.59 17.13
C ALA A 296 -23.25 -0.26 18.42
N GLU A 297 -22.43 0.79 18.41
CA GLU A 297 -21.65 1.24 19.57
C GLU A 297 -22.53 1.70 20.73
N GLN A 298 -23.65 2.37 20.43
CA GLN A 298 -24.60 2.81 21.44
C GLN A 298 -25.34 1.61 22.06
N ALA A 299 -25.85 0.70 21.23
CA ALA A 299 -26.51 -0.51 21.71
C ALA A 299 -25.57 -1.37 22.58
N PHE A 300 -24.29 -1.45 22.22
CA PHE A 300 -23.28 -2.15 23.03
C PHE A 300 -23.07 -1.47 24.39
N ARG A 301 -22.92 -0.14 24.42
CA ARG A 301 -22.78 0.64 25.67
C ARG A 301 -23.97 0.49 26.60
N GLU A 302 -25.17 0.32 26.05
CA GLU A 302 -26.41 0.12 26.80
C GLU A 302 -26.67 -1.35 27.18
N GLY A 303 -25.72 -2.26 26.91
CA GLY A 303 -25.86 -3.70 27.23
C GLY A 303 -26.84 -4.44 26.33
N ARG A 304 -27.28 -3.84 25.22
CA ARG A 304 -28.24 -4.40 24.26
C ARG A 304 -27.50 -5.20 23.17
N GLY A 305 -26.83 -6.29 23.57
CA GLY A 305 -25.95 -7.08 22.69
C GLY A 305 -26.57 -7.52 21.36
N LEU A 306 -27.80 -8.06 21.38
CA LEU A 306 -28.50 -8.48 20.15
C LEU A 306 -28.84 -7.30 19.21
N ALA A 307 -29.09 -6.11 19.76
CA ALA A 307 -29.34 -4.92 18.95
C ALA A 307 -28.04 -4.39 18.31
N ALA A 308 -26.93 -4.43 19.07
CA ALA A 308 -25.61 -4.10 18.55
C ALA A 308 -25.20 -5.05 17.42
N GLU A 309 -25.47 -6.35 17.58
CA GLU A 309 -25.22 -7.37 16.57
C GLU A 309 -26.00 -7.12 15.28
N LYS A 310 -27.31 -6.89 15.37
CA LYS A 310 -28.16 -6.57 14.19
C LYS A 310 -27.75 -5.27 13.48
N ALA A 311 -27.19 -4.30 14.20
CA ALA A 311 -26.64 -3.09 13.58
C ALA A 311 -25.33 -3.38 12.83
N LEU A 312 -24.44 -4.20 13.40
CA LEU A 312 -23.22 -4.66 12.74
C LEU A 312 -23.48 -5.54 11.51
N GLU A 313 -24.51 -6.38 11.53
CA GLU A 313 -24.92 -7.16 10.35
C GLU A 313 -25.36 -6.26 9.18
N ARG A 314 -26.18 -5.24 9.47
CA ARG A 314 -26.60 -4.25 8.48
C ARG A 314 -25.41 -3.43 7.97
N TYR A 315 -24.49 -3.06 8.86
CA TYR A 315 -23.23 -2.38 8.51
C TYR A 315 -22.38 -3.22 7.54
N ALA A 316 -22.18 -4.51 7.84
CA ALA A 316 -21.42 -5.43 7.00
C ALA A 316 -22.11 -5.69 5.65
N ALA A 317 -23.44 -5.82 5.62
CA ALA A 317 -24.23 -6.01 4.40
C ALA A 317 -24.11 -4.82 3.42
N ARG A 318 -23.81 -3.61 3.93
CA ARG A 318 -23.53 -2.42 3.12
C ARG A 318 -22.05 -2.22 2.76
N GLY A 319 -21.20 -3.19 3.14
CA GLY A 319 -19.77 -3.23 2.81
C GLY A 319 -18.89 -2.43 3.77
N GLY A 320 -19.37 -2.17 4.99
CA GLY A 320 -18.58 -1.52 6.04
C GLY A 320 -17.42 -2.39 6.53
N THR A 321 -16.25 -1.78 6.75
CA THR A 321 -15.00 -2.49 7.10
C THR A 321 -14.18 -1.80 8.21
N ASP A 322 -14.77 -0.84 8.93
CA ASP A 322 -14.13 -0.07 10.00
C ASP A 322 -13.62 -0.98 11.14
N VAL A 323 -12.46 -0.65 11.68
CA VAL A 323 -11.82 -1.36 12.79
C VAL A 323 -12.69 -1.35 14.04
N ARG A 324 -13.45 -0.28 14.29
CA ARG A 324 -14.40 -0.15 15.40
C ARG A 324 -15.48 -1.24 15.35
N ALA A 325 -16.01 -1.54 14.17
CA ALA A 325 -16.99 -2.61 13.98
C ALA A 325 -16.40 -3.98 14.36
N ARG A 326 -15.16 -4.25 13.94
CA ARG A 326 -14.45 -5.51 14.22
C ARG A 326 -14.17 -5.67 15.71
N GLU A 327 -13.74 -4.61 16.38
CA GLU A 327 -13.52 -4.62 17.82
C GLU A 327 -14.84 -4.87 18.59
N LEU A 328 -15.93 -4.27 18.14
CA LEU A 328 -17.26 -4.47 18.74
C LEU A 328 -17.75 -5.91 18.55
N THR A 329 -17.55 -6.51 17.37
CA THR A 329 -17.85 -7.92 17.11
C THR A 329 -17.07 -8.86 18.03
N LEU A 330 -15.78 -8.61 18.23
CA LEU A 330 -14.95 -9.42 19.13
C LEU A 330 -15.42 -9.31 20.58
N ARG A 331 -15.81 -8.12 21.02
CA ARG A 331 -16.32 -7.87 22.38
C ARG A 331 -17.72 -8.47 22.61
N LEU A 332 -18.53 -8.62 21.57
CA LEU A 332 -19.85 -9.28 21.64
C LEU A 332 -19.73 -10.81 21.68
N GLY A 333 -18.58 -11.38 21.31
CA GLY A 333 -18.30 -12.81 21.45
C GLY A 333 -19.06 -13.74 20.48
N SER A 334 -19.71 -13.21 19.43
CA SER A 334 -20.44 -14.04 18.47
C SER A 334 -19.50 -14.62 17.40
N GLY A 335 -19.07 -15.88 17.63
CA GLY A 335 -18.20 -16.62 16.72
C GLY A 335 -18.76 -16.78 15.30
N GLU A 336 -20.07 -16.68 15.12
CA GLU A 336 -20.76 -16.75 13.82
C GLU A 336 -20.44 -15.53 12.92
N LEU A 337 -20.34 -14.34 13.52
CA LEU A 337 -20.00 -13.09 12.81
C LEU A 337 -18.50 -12.98 12.55
N ALA A 338 -17.68 -13.48 13.48
CA ALA A 338 -16.24 -13.64 13.25
C ALA A 338 -16.00 -14.57 12.05
N LEU A 339 -16.63 -15.74 11.99
CA LEU A 339 -16.50 -16.68 10.87
C LEU A 339 -16.92 -16.08 9.51
N ARG A 340 -17.95 -15.22 9.48
CA ARG A 340 -18.36 -14.50 8.26
C ARG A 340 -17.43 -13.35 7.89
N SER A 341 -16.84 -12.67 8.86
CA SER A 341 -15.84 -11.60 8.65
C SER A 341 -14.48 -12.15 8.19
N PHE A 342 -14.21 -13.43 8.48
CA PHE A 342 -12.97 -14.14 8.13
C PHE A 342 -13.07 -14.98 6.85
N ALA A 343 -14.24 -15.09 6.22
CA ALA A 343 -14.40 -15.80 4.96
C ALA A 343 -14.23 -14.83 3.77
N PRO A 344 -13.14 -14.90 2.97
CA PRO A 344 -13.28 -14.53 1.57
C PRO A 344 -14.29 -15.51 0.97
N ALA A 345 -15.12 -15.06 0.03
CA ALA A 345 -16.16 -15.86 -0.61
C ALA A 345 -15.62 -17.23 -1.06
N PHE A 346 -15.75 -18.27 -0.22
CA PHE A 346 -15.50 -19.64 -0.59
C PHE A 346 -16.71 -20.10 -1.39
N SER A 347 -16.58 -20.05 -2.72
CA SER A 347 -17.40 -20.88 -3.59
C SER A 347 -17.24 -22.33 -3.14
N ALA A 348 -18.36 -22.96 -2.79
CA ALA A 348 -18.42 -24.31 -2.25
C ALA A 348 -17.87 -25.32 -3.26
N ALA A 349 -16.61 -25.74 -3.08
CA ALA A 349 -16.10 -26.94 -3.72
C ALA A 349 -15.00 -27.62 -2.87
N ARG A 350 -15.36 -28.78 -2.32
CA ARG A 350 -14.48 -29.88 -1.87
C ARG A 350 -13.52 -29.58 -0.72
N VAL A 351 -14.06 -29.30 0.46
CA VAL A 351 -13.33 -29.52 1.71
C VAL A 351 -13.84 -30.83 2.32
N GLY A 352 -12.95 -31.83 2.43
CA GLY A 352 -13.31 -33.14 2.97
C GLY A 352 -13.63 -33.09 4.47
N PRO A 353 -14.44 -34.03 4.99
CA PRO A 353 -14.90 -34.02 6.38
C PRO A 353 -13.76 -34.02 7.41
N TRP A 354 -12.60 -34.56 7.05
CA TRP A 354 -11.40 -34.59 7.90
C TRP A 354 -10.74 -33.22 8.08
N THR A 355 -10.85 -32.32 7.10
CA THR A 355 -10.30 -30.96 7.20
C THR A 355 -11.17 -30.06 8.07
N LEU A 356 -12.50 -30.25 8.02
CA LEU A 356 -13.44 -29.60 8.93
C LEU A 356 -13.24 -30.10 10.37
N LEU A 357 -13.04 -31.40 10.57
CA LEU A 357 -12.74 -31.96 11.89
C LEU A 357 -11.42 -31.42 12.47
N ALA A 358 -10.39 -31.27 11.64
CA ALA A 358 -9.10 -30.70 12.07
C ALA A 358 -9.22 -29.22 12.48
N LEU A 359 -10.00 -28.41 11.76
CA LEU A 359 -10.24 -27.01 12.11
C LEU A 359 -11.08 -26.87 13.39
N VAL A 360 -12.07 -27.74 13.59
CA VAL A 360 -12.86 -27.78 14.84
C VAL A 360 -11.97 -28.19 16.02
N LEU A 361 -11.09 -29.17 15.85
CA LEU A 361 -10.16 -29.60 16.91
C LEU A 361 -9.12 -28.53 17.25
N VAL A 362 -8.58 -27.80 16.27
CA VAL A 362 -7.65 -26.68 16.51
C VAL A 362 -8.33 -25.56 17.29
N ASN A 363 -9.57 -25.21 16.94
CA ASN A 363 -10.32 -24.20 17.69
C ASN A 363 -10.72 -24.67 19.10
N LEU A 364 -11.05 -25.95 19.29
CA LEU A 364 -11.30 -26.52 20.62
C LEU A 364 -10.05 -26.50 21.50
N VAL A 365 -8.89 -26.81 20.94
CA VAL A 365 -7.61 -26.73 21.67
C VAL A 365 -7.29 -25.28 22.05
N LEU A 366 -7.52 -24.31 21.16
CA LEU A 366 -7.31 -22.90 21.48
C LEU A 366 -8.28 -22.39 22.56
N LEU A 367 -9.55 -22.81 22.52
CA LEU A 367 -10.54 -22.50 23.56
C LEU A 367 -10.18 -23.10 24.92
N VAL A 368 -9.67 -24.33 24.95
CA VAL A 368 -9.24 -24.98 26.20
C VAL A 368 -7.97 -24.34 26.77
N VAL A 369 -7.02 -23.95 25.92
CA VAL A 369 -5.80 -23.23 26.34
C VAL A 369 -6.13 -21.84 26.89
N GLN A 370 -7.16 -21.19 26.37
CA GLN A 370 -7.62 -19.87 26.81
C GLN A 370 -8.51 -19.92 28.06
N TRP A 371 -8.99 -21.10 28.47
CA TRP A 371 -9.74 -21.32 29.71
C TRP A 371 -8.84 -21.78 30.88
N LEU A 372 -7.64 -22.29 30.58
CA LEU A 372 -6.64 -22.76 31.55
C LEU A 372 -5.55 -21.71 31.88
N LEU A 373 -5.51 -20.61 31.14
CA LEU A 373 -4.69 -19.41 31.39
C LEU A 373 -5.61 -18.28 31.85
#